data_AF-A0A3T0V869-F1
#
_entry.id   AF-A0A3T0V869-F1
#
_cell.length_a   1.000
_cell.length_b   1.000
_cell.length_c   1.000
_cell.angle_alpha   90.00
_cell.angle_beta   90.00
_cell.angle_gamma   90.00
#
_symmetry.space_group_name_H-M   'P 1'
#
loop_
_entity.id
_entity.type
_entity.pdbx_description
1 polymer ?
#
loop_
_entity_poly.entity_id
_entity_poly.type
_entity_poly.pdbx_seq_one_letter_code
_entity_poly.pdbx_strand_id
1 'polypeptide(L)'
;KHLEWFNGISIAALVVGESCETPSHWRAKKTLSQWMEKHNIPGISGIDTRALTKKIRENGTILGRIVYEESNNLQSLTFSDPNKRNLVDECSVKEPMVFNELGSPRICAMDCGLKLNQIKCFISRGARVELVPWNWKLDESTFDGLFISNGPGDPVVCKETVTQIQKVLKAGKKPVFGICLGHQLLATAVGCKTYKMKYGNRGHNLPCIHHGTGRCFMTSQNHGFAVDTETLPLEWEPLFTNANDSTNEGGI
;
A
#
# COMPACT_ATOMS: atom_id res chain seq x y z
N LYS A 1 18.04 -5.66 2.47
CA LYS A 1 18.37 -4.92 3.73
C LYS A 1 17.94 -3.45 3.72
N HIS A 2 18.14 -2.71 2.62
CA HIS A 2 17.94 -1.24 2.60
C HIS A 2 16.69 -0.77 1.85
N LEU A 3 16.05 -1.66 1.10
CA LEU A 3 14.86 -1.39 0.32
C LEU A 3 13.64 -2.05 0.96
N GLU A 4 12.47 -1.56 0.56
CA GLU A 4 11.16 -2.02 1.00
C GLU A 4 10.52 -3.03 0.05
N TRP A 5 11.22 -3.42 -1.02
CA TRP A 5 10.79 -4.43 -1.98
C TRP A 5 11.86 -5.49 -2.18
N PHE A 6 11.46 -6.69 -2.62
CA PHE A 6 12.42 -7.75 -2.94
C PHE A 6 13.33 -7.36 -4.10
N ASN A 7 12.75 -6.89 -5.20
CA ASN A 7 13.47 -6.56 -6.43
C ASN A 7 12.94 -5.28 -7.09
N GLY A 8 13.84 -4.45 -7.59
CA GLY A 8 13.48 -3.33 -8.47
C GLY A 8 12.92 -2.09 -7.80
N ILE A 9 12.24 -1.29 -8.61
CA ILE A 9 11.58 -0.03 -8.28
C ILE A 9 10.11 -0.19 -8.68
N SER A 10 9.18 0.21 -7.82
CA SER A 10 7.74 -0.01 -8.03
C SER A 10 7.01 1.14 -8.73
N ILE A 11 7.61 2.32 -8.81
CA ILE A 11 7.02 3.47 -9.52
C ILE A 11 7.19 3.31 -11.03
N ALA A 12 6.19 3.73 -11.79
CA ALA A 12 6.26 3.74 -13.25
C ALA A 12 7.20 4.84 -13.78
N ALA A 13 7.30 5.96 -13.06
CA ALA A 13 8.16 7.08 -13.39
C ALA A 13 8.39 7.98 -12.17
N LEU A 14 9.45 8.79 -12.20
CA LEU A 14 9.73 9.80 -11.18
C LEU A 14 9.72 11.22 -11.76
N VAL A 15 9.05 12.15 -11.07
CA VAL A 15 9.03 13.58 -11.43
C VAL A 15 9.58 14.37 -10.25
N VAL A 16 10.64 15.17 -10.48
CA VAL A 16 11.28 15.99 -9.45
C VAL A 16 11.48 17.43 -9.90
N GLY A 17 11.61 18.35 -8.93
CA GLY A 17 12.05 19.72 -9.19
C GLY A 17 13.53 19.76 -9.54
N GLU A 18 14.36 19.06 -8.76
CA GLU A 18 15.81 19.02 -8.94
C GLU A 18 16.33 17.60 -8.70
N SER A 19 17.36 17.21 -9.45
CA SER A 19 18.06 15.92 -9.29
C SER A 19 19.49 16.17 -8.81
N CYS A 20 19.88 15.54 -7.70
CA CYS A 20 21.23 15.63 -7.17
C CYS A 20 22.18 14.69 -7.93
N GLU A 21 23.15 15.27 -8.64
CA GLU A 21 24.13 14.52 -9.44
C GLU A 21 25.30 13.98 -8.61
N THR A 22 25.62 14.63 -7.49
CA THR A 22 26.77 14.31 -6.62
C THR A 22 26.34 13.96 -5.19
N PRO A 23 25.56 12.89 -4.98
CA PRO A 23 25.07 12.54 -3.66
C PRO A 23 26.21 12.17 -2.71
N SER A 24 26.26 12.81 -1.54
CA SER A 24 27.25 12.56 -0.50
C SER A 24 26.63 11.87 0.70
N HIS A 25 26.78 10.55 0.77
CA HIS A 25 26.33 9.74 1.91
C HIS A 25 27.18 8.48 2.03
N TRP A 26 27.60 8.10 3.24
CA TRP A 26 28.52 6.96 3.45
C TRP A 26 28.00 5.60 2.95
N ARG A 27 26.68 5.46 2.78
CA ARG A 27 26.01 4.28 2.18
C ARG A 27 25.75 4.39 0.69
N ALA A 28 26.05 5.52 0.06
CA ALA A 28 25.83 5.70 -1.36
C ALA A 28 26.67 4.69 -2.17
N LYS A 29 26.04 4.10 -3.19
CA LYS A 29 26.69 3.14 -4.10
C LYS A 29 26.59 3.55 -5.57
N LYS A 30 25.63 4.42 -5.90
CA LYS A 30 25.31 4.93 -7.23
C LYS A 30 24.40 6.14 -7.08
N THR A 31 24.28 6.94 -8.13
CA THR A 31 23.30 8.03 -8.17
C THR A 31 21.87 7.49 -8.35
N LEU A 32 20.86 8.32 -8.07
CA LEU A 32 19.46 7.98 -8.32
C LEU A 32 19.21 7.67 -9.80
N SER A 33 19.76 8.48 -10.71
CA SER A 33 19.65 8.30 -12.16
C SER A 33 20.22 6.94 -12.60
N GLN A 34 21.45 6.61 -12.20
CA GLN A 34 22.06 5.31 -12.49
C GLN A 34 21.27 4.12 -11.93
N TRP A 35 20.57 4.31 -10.80
CA TRP A 35 19.72 3.27 -10.23
C TRP A 35 18.44 3.09 -11.05
N MET A 36 17.79 4.19 -11.45
CA MET A 36 16.59 4.18 -12.27
C MET A 36 16.85 3.63 -13.68
N GLU A 37 17.94 4.03 -14.32
CA GLU A 37 18.37 3.52 -15.63
C GLU A 37 18.56 2.00 -15.60
N LYS A 38 19.25 1.48 -14.58
CA LYS A 38 19.42 0.03 -14.37
C LYS A 38 18.08 -0.73 -14.29
N HIS A 39 17.02 -0.08 -13.81
CA HIS A 39 15.70 -0.67 -13.67
C HIS A 39 14.73 -0.25 -14.78
N ASN A 40 15.22 0.43 -15.83
CA ASN A 40 14.41 0.95 -16.93
C ASN A 40 13.24 1.84 -16.47
N ILE A 41 13.47 2.65 -15.43
CA ILE A 41 12.46 3.57 -14.90
C ILE A 41 12.72 4.99 -15.43
N PRO A 42 11.78 5.59 -16.18
CA PRO A 42 11.92 6.95 -16.65
C PRO A 42 11.84 7.97 -15.51
N GLY A 43 12.57 9.07 -15.67
CA GLY A 43 12.55 10.20 -14.75
C GLY A 43 12.61 11.54 -15.49
N ILE A 44 12.05 12.59 -14.90
CA ILE A 44 12.15 13.96 -15.41
C ILE A 44 12.41 14.93 -14.24
N SER A 45 13.35 15.84 -14.45
CA SER A 45 13.72 16.91 -13.51
C SER A 45 13.45 18.30 -14.08
N GLY A 46 13.54 19.34 -13.27
CA GLY A 46 13.26 20.72 -13.71
C GLY A 46 11.76 21.05 -13.78
N ILE A 47 10.91 20.21 -13.19
CA ILE A 47 9.45 20.40 -13.21
C ILE A 47 9.03 21.18 -11.97
N ASP A 48 8.15 22.18 -12.12
CA ASP A 48 7.46 22.78 -10.98
C ASP A 48 6.49 21.77 -10.34
N THR A 49 7.04 20.96 -9.42
CA THR A 49 6.29 19.95 -8.70
C THR A 49 5.21 20.57 -7.81
N ARG A 50 5.35 21.84 -7.38
CA ARG A 50 4.32 22.54 -6.61
C ARG A 50 3.10 22.84 -7.48
N ALA A 51 3.31 23.33 -8.70
CA ALA A 51 2.23 23.53 -9.67
C ALA A 51 1.53 22.20 -10.00
N LEU A 52 2.30 21.13 -10.21
CA LEU A 52 1.76 19.79 -10.44
C LEU A 52 0.93 19.28 -9.24
N THR A 53 1.43 19.42 -8.00
CA THR A 53 0.69 19.04 -6.79
C THR A 53 -0.62 19.82 -6.66
N LYS A 54 -0.62 21.14 -6.93
CA LYS A 54 -1.85 21.95 -6.92
C LYS A 54 -2.85 21.41 -7.95
N LYS A 55 -2.41 21.13 -9.17
CA LYS A 55 -3.26 20.61 -10.25
C LYS A 55 -3.90 19.27 -9.88
N ILE A 56 -3.14 18.34 -9.29
CA ILE A 56 -3.66 17.06 -8.80
C ILE A 56 -4.66 17.27 -7.66
N ARG A 57 -4.36 18.15 -6.70
CA ARG A 57 -5.25 18.42 -5.57
C ARG A 57 -6.60 19.01 -6.01
N GLU A 58 -6.57 19.92 -6.98
CA GLU A 58 -7.75 20.61 -7.50
C GLU A 58 -8.62 19.70 -8.38
N ASN A 59 -7.99 18.90 -9.26
CA ASN A 59 -8.68 18.06 -10.26
C ASN A 59 -8.87 16.60 -9.83
N GLY A 60 -8.26 16.19 -8.71
CA GLY A 60 -8.21 14.79 -8.26
C GLY A 60 -7.16 13.95 -9.00
N THR A 61 -7.35 12.63 -8.99
CA THR A 61 -6.43 11.68 -9.62
C THR A 61 -6.42 11.89 -11.14
N ILE A 62 -5.31 12.44 -11.66
CA ILE A 62 -5.08 12.65 -13.10
C ILE A 62 -4.18 11.56 -13.66
N LEU A 63 -4.46 11.13 -14.89
CA LEU A 63 -3.53 10.30 -15.66
C LEU A 63 -2.44 11.19 -16.25
N GLY A 64 -1.21 10.69 -16.27
CA GLY A 64 -0.04 11.40 -16.77
C GLY A 64 0.87 10.48 -17.56
N ARG A 65 1.71 11.08 -18.41
CA ARG A 65 2.70 10.38 -19.24
C ARG A 65 3.95 11.23 -19.37
N ILE A 66 5.12 10.60 -19.29
CA ILE A 66 6.38 11.20 -19.69
C ILE A 66 6.65 10.77 -21.14
N VAL A 67 6.96 11.73 -22.00
CA VAL A 67 7.30 11.50 -23.40
C VAL A 67 8.68 12.11 -23.63
N TYR A 68 9.59 11.35 -24.25
CA TYR A 68 10.98 11.76 -24.47
C TYR A 68 11.11 12.70 -25.67
N GLU A 69 10.32 12.46 -26.72
CA GLU A 69 10.29 13.30 -27.92
C GLU A 69 8.92 13.97 -28.05
N GLU A 70 8.92 15.21 -28.52
CA GLU A 70 7.69 15.91 -28.80
C GLU A 70 6.95 15.20 -29.95
N SER A 71 5.77 14.65 -29.63
CA SER A 71 4.94 14.02 -30.65
C SER A 71 4.25 15.10 -31.48
N ASN A 72 4.43 15.06 -32.79
CA ASN A 72 3.68 15.90 -33.75
C ASN A 72 2.16 15.68 -33.67
N ASN A 73 1.71 14.60 -33.02
CA ASN A 73 0.31 14.31 -32.77
C ASN A 73 0.06 13.91 -31.32
N LEU A 74 -0.13 14.90 -30.43
CA LEU A 74 -0.49 14.66 -29.03
C LEU A 74 -1.79 13.86 -28.86
N GLN A 75 -2.71 13.91 -29.82
CA GLN A 75 -3.98 13.17 -29.75
C GLN A 75 -3.81 11.66 -29.96
N SER A 76 -2.69 11.23 -30.56
CA SER A 76 -2.34 9.82 -30.70
C SER A 76 -1.86 9.18 -29.37
N LEU A 77 -1.49 10.00 -28.39
CA LEU A 77 -1.03 9.52 -27.09
C LEU A 77 -2.21 9.05 -26.25
N THR A 78 -2.33 7.74 -26.08
CA THR A 78 -3.36 7.14 -25.22
C THR A 78 -2.91 7.09 -23.76
N PHE A 79 -3.82 7.39 -22.84
CA PHE A 79 -3.60 7.15 -21.42
C PHE A 79 -4.08 5.73 -21.05
N SER A 80 -3.27 5.02 -20.26
CA SER A 80 -3.66 3.76 -19.65
C SER A 80 -3.93 4.00 -18.17
N ASP A 81 -5.12 3.62 -17.69
CA ASP A 81 -5.45 3.68 -16.28
C ASP A 81 -4.97 2.39 -15.57
N PRO A 82 -3.93 2.46 -14.72
CA PRO A 82 -3.43 1.28 -14.03
C PRO A 82 -4.46 0.67 -13.07
N ASN A 83 -5.45 1.44 -12.61
CA ASN A 83 -6.47 0.96 -11.66
C ASN A 83 -7.45 -0.05 -12.30
N LYS A 84 -7.43 -0.21 -13.63
CA LYS A 84 -8.24 -1.23 -14.33
C LYS A 84 -7.61 -2.62 -14.29
N ARG A 85 -6.34 -2.73 -13.89
CA ARG A 85 -5.60 -4.00 -13.80
C ARG A 85 -5.58 -4.50 -12.37
N ASN A 86 -5.36 -5.81 -12.18
CA ASN A 86 -5.13 -6.36 -10.85
C ASN A 86 -3.67 -6.12 -10.42
N LEU A 87 -3.41 -4.91 -9.90
CA LEU A 87 -2.07 -4.51 -9.47
C LEU A 87 -1.53 -5.38 -8.32
N VAL A 88 -2.43 -5.96 -7.51
CA VAL A 88 -2.05 -6.87 -6.42
C VAL A 88 -1.42 -8.14 -6.97
N ASP A 89 -2.02 -8.74 -8.00
CA ASP A 89 -1.46 -9.92 -8.65
C ASP A 89 -0.10 -9.65 -9.32
N GLU A 90 0.10 -8.45 -9.87
CA GLU A 90 1.38 -8.06 -10.47
C GLU A 90 2.53 -7.98 -9.45
N CYS A 91 2.20 -7.70 -8.18
CA CYS A 91 3.18 -7.35 -7.17
C CYS A 91 3.38 -8.43 -6.08
N SER A 92 2.41 -9.33 -5.92
CA SER A 92 2.42 -10.41 -4.93
C SER A 92 3.47 -11.48 -5.25
N VAL A 93 4.04 -12.11 -4.20
CA VAL A 93 4.83 -13.32 -4.36
C VAL A 93 4.05 -14.42 -5.06
N LYS A 94 4.78 -15.26 -5.82
CA LYS A 94 4.19 -16.37 -6.57
C LYS A 94 4.23 -17.69 -5.79
N GLU A 95 5.18 -17.82 -4.87
CA GLU A 95 5.34 -18.99 -4.02
C GLU A 95 5.47 -18.56 -2.56
N PRO A 96 5.00 -19.37 -1.59
CA PRO A 96 5.16 -19.09 -0.18
C PRO A 96 6.63 -18.94 0.25
N MET A 97 6.88 -18.06 1.20
CA MET A 97 8.20 -17.85 1.79
C MET A 97 8.11 -17.82 3.31
N VAL A 98 9.00 -18.53 3.98
CA VAL A 98 9.06 -18.57 5.45
C VAL A 98 10.22 -17.72 5.95
N PHE A 99 9.95 -16.89 6.95
CA PHE A 99 10.96 -16.09 7.64
C PHE A 99 10.91 -16.37 9.14
N ASN A 100 12.10 -16.41 9.76
CA ASN A 100 12.26 -16.73 11.18
C ASN A 100 11.59 -18.07 11.54
N GLU A 101 12.03 -19.15 10.91
CA GLU A 101 11.36 -20.45 10.89
C GLU A 101 11.09 -21.04 12.28
N LEU A 102 11.98 -20.81 13.25
CA LEU A 102 11.85 -21.25 14.64
C LEU A 102 11.08 -20.26 15.52
N GLY A 103 10.59 -19.17 14.95
CA GLY A 103 9.90 -18.10 15.66
C GLY A 103 8.49 -18.47 16.14
N SER A 104 7.96 -17.64 17.04
CA SER A 104 6.61 -17.73 17.58
C SER A 104 6.12 -16.34 17.99
N PRO A 105 4.85 -15.98 17.78
CA PRO A 105 3.78 -16.79 17.17
C PRO A 105 3.95 -17.00 15.66
N ARG A 106 3.15 -17.91 15.07
CA ARG A 106 3.09 -18.14 13.62
C ARG A 106 2.13 -17.14 12.96
N ILE A 107 2.64 -16.29 12.10
CA ILE A 107 1.86 -15.29 11.36
C ILE A 107 1.79 -15.71 9.89
N CYS A 108 0.57 -15.93 9.39
CA CYS A 108 0.32 -16.03 7.95
C CYS A 108 0.15 -14.60 7.41
N ALA A 109 1.04 -14.19 6.51
CA ALA A 109 1.04 -12.86 5.89
C ALA A 109 0.61 -12.97 4.42
N MET A 110 -0.58 -12.48 4.10
CA MET A 110 -1.04 -12.39 2.71
C MET A 110 -0.35 -11.21 2.02
N ASP A 111 0.39 -11.49 0.96
CA ASP A 111 1.14 -10.49 0.20
C ASP A 111 0.24 -9.81 -0.83
N CYS A 112 -0.33 -8.67 -0.46
CA CYS A 112 -1.06 -7.82 -1.39
C CYS A 112 -0.17 -6.76 -2.06
N GLY A 113 1.16 -6.86 -1.94
CA GLY A 113 2.12 -5.81 -2.30
C GLY A 113 2.89 -5.29 -1.10
N LEU A 114 3.36 -6.22 -0.28
CA LEU A 114 3.94 -6.01 1.03
C LEU A 114 5.25 -5.21 0.95
N LYS A 115 5.35 -4.16 1.77
CA LYS A 115 6.63 -3.55 2.14
C LYS A 115 7.39 -4.43 3.13
N LEU A 116 8.65 -4.73 2.82
CA LEU A 116 9.50 -5.64 3.60
C LEU A 116 9.65 -5.26 5.08
N ASN A 117 9.53 -3.99 5.45
CA ASN A 117 9.61 -3.61 6.86
C ASN A 117 8.48 -4.19 7.72
N GLN A 118 7.32 -4.54 7.15
CA GLN A 118 6.26 -5.24 7.90
C GLN A 118 6.75 -6.60 8.40
N ILE A 119 7.38 -7.39 7.53
CA ILE A 119 8.00 -8.68 7.91
C ILE A 119 9.11 -8.45 8.95
N LYS A 120 9.98 -7.45 8.74
CA LYS A 120 11.06 -7.13 9.70
C LYS A 120 10.50 -6.82 11.09
N CYS A 121 9.40 -6.07 11.17
CA CYS A 121 8.75 -5.73 12.44
C CYS A 121 8.17 -6.96 13.16
N PHE A 122 7.63 -7.94 12.43
CA PHE A 122 7.16 -9.19 13.04
C PHE A 122 8.33 -10.05 13.54
N ILE A 123 9.35 -10.25 12.71
CA ILE A 123 10.53 -11.03 13.07
C ILE A 123 11.26 -10.42 14.27
N SER A 124 11.37 -9.08 14.33
CA SER A 124 12.02 -8.41 15.47
C SER A 124 11.27 -8.59 16.79
N ARG A 125 10.00 -9.02 16.73
CA ARG A 125 9.15 -9.37 17.88
C ARG A 125 9.12 -10.88 18.15
N GLY A 126 9.93 -11.67 17.44
CA GLY A 126 10.07 -13.11 17.62
C GLY A 126 9.17 -13.97 16.74
N ALA A 127 8.24 -13.39 15.98
CA ALA A 127 7.26 -14.14 15.20
C ALA A 127 7.90 -14.91 14.02
N ARG A 128 7.38 -16.10 13.73
CA ARG A 128 7.58 -16.79 12.45
C ARG A 128 6.59 -16.22 11.45
N VAL A 129 7.06 -15.78 10.29
CA VAL A 129 6.20 -15.19 9.26
C VAL A 129 6.22 -16.06 8.02
N GLU A 130 5.04 -16.52 7.61
CA GLU A 130 4.83 -17.19 6.34
C GLU A 130 4.15 -16.24 5.38
N LEU A 131 4.92 -15.71 4.44
CA LEU A 131 4.43 -14.84 3.38
C LEU A 131 3.82 -15.70 2.29
N VAL A 132 2.55 -15.48 1.96
CA VAL A 132 1.80 -16.25 0.97
C VAL A 132 1.23 -15.35 -0.12
N PRO A 133 0.97 -15.87 -1.34
CA PRO A 133 0.32 -15.13 -2.41
C PRO A 133 -1.03 -14.50 -1.99
N TRP A 134 -1.40 -13.39 -2.63
CA TRP A 134 -2.63 -12.64 -2.32
C TRP A 134 -3.92 -13.48 -2.42
N ASN A 135 -3.93 -14.52 -3.25
CA ASN A 135 -5.04 -15.43 -3.48
C ASN A 135 -4.89 -16.79 -2.78
N TRP A 136 -3.98 -16.89 -1.81
CA TRP A 136 -3.73 -18.12 -1.08
C TRP A 136 -4.97 -18.64 -0.33
N LYS A 137 -5.19 -19.96 -0.37
CA LYS A 137 -6.24 -20.61 0.42
C LYS A 137 -5.76 -20.76 1.85
N LEU A 138 -6.41 -20.05 2.78
CA LEU A 138 -6.01 -20.05 4.19
C LEU A 138 -6.42 -21.35 4.89
N ASP A 139 -5.52 -21.84 5.74
CA ASP A 139 -5.76 -22.93 6.69
C ASP A 139 -5.46 -22.44 8.12
N GLU A 140 -6.51 -22.17 8.89
CA GLU A 140 -6.42 -21.65 10.26
C GLU A 140 -5.67 -22.57 11.24
N SER A 141 -5.46 -23.84 10.90
CA SER A 141 -4.69 -24.77 11.73
C SER A 141 -3.17 -24.50 11.66
N THR A 142 -2.72 -23.77 10.64
CA THR A 142 -1.28 -23.57 10.35
C THR A 142 -0.68 -22.31 10.98
N PHE A 143 -1.52 -21.35 11.40
CA PHE A 143 -1.08 -20.07 11.93
C PHE A 143 -1.82 -19.66 13.22
N ASP A 144 -1.19 -18.78 13.99
CA ASP A 144 -1.73 -18.21 15.22
C ASP A 144 -2.38 -16.84 14.99
N GLY A 145 -1.95 -16.11 13.95
CA GLY A 145 -2.56 -14.84 13.52
C GLY A 145 -2.48 -14.63 12.02
N LEU A 146 -3.43 -13.87 11.49
CA LEU A 146 -3.50 -13.50 10.07
C LEU A 146 -3.09 -12.04 9.90
N PHE A 147 -2.18 -11.78 8.97
CA PHE A 147 -1.76 -10.45 8.57
C PHE A 147 -2.09 -10.21 7.09
N ILE A 148 -2.69 -9.06 6.78
CA ILE A 148 -2.95 -8.63 5.39
C ILE A 148 -2.15 -7.36 5.13
N SER A 149 -1.24 -7.44 4.16
CA SER A 149 -0.28 -6.36 3.92
C SER A 149 -0.91 -5.13 3.26
N ASN A 150 -0.11 -4.06 3.18
CA ASN A 150 -0.39 -2.98 2.22
C ASN A 150 -0.38 -3.52 0.77
N GLY A 151 -0.84 -2.67 -0.15
CA GLY A 151 -0.82 -2.99 -1.57
C GLY A 151 -1.29 -1.84 -2.46
N PRO A 152 -1.10 -1.96 -3.78
CA PRO A 152 -1.63 -1.04 -4.77
C PRO A 152 -3.07 -1.38 -5.17
N GLY A 153 -3.73 -0.46 -5.86
CA GLY A 153 -4.98 -0.72 -6.56
C GLY A 153 -6.24 -0.56 -5.69
N ASP A 154 -7.33 -1.11 -6.22
CA ASP A 154 -8.68 -1.01 -5.64
C ASP A 154 -9.02 -2.31 -4.90
N PRO A 155 -9.44 -2.28 -3.62
CA PRO A 155 -9.81 -3.49 -2.87
C PRO A 155 -10.92 -4.32 -3.54
N VAL A 156 -11.78 -3.72 -4.37
CA VAL A 156 -12.88 -4.42 -5.06
C VAL A 156 -12.40 -5.51 -6.02
N VAL A 157 -11.17 -5.42 -6.53
CA VAL A 157 -10.60 -6.44 -7.44
C VAL A 157 -10.10 -7.69 -6.69
N CYS A 158 -9.94 -7.63 -5.36
CA CYS A 158 -9.35 -8.69 -4.54
C CYS A 158 -10.41 -9.63 -3.90
N LYS A 159 -11.44 -10.01 -4.67
CA LYS A 159 -12.59 -10.80 -4.16
C LYS A 159 -12.18 -12.13 -3.53
N GLU A 160 -11.18 -12.80 -4.10
CA GLU A 160 -10.65 -14.07 -3.58
C GLU A 160 -10.06 -13.89 -2.17
N THR A 161 -9.24 -12.85 -1.97
CA THR A 161 -8.66 -12.48 -0.68
C THR A 161 -9.75 -12.17 0.34
N VAL A 162 -10.72 -11.33 -0.03
CA VAL A 162 -11.86 -10.97 0.84
C VAL A 162 -12.60 -12.23 1.30
N THR A 163 -12.85 -13.18 0.39
CA THR A 163 -13.52 -14.44 0.71
C THR A 163 -12.75 -15.28 1.74
N GLN A 164 -11.41 -15.27 1.68
CA GLN A 164 -10.59 -15.98 2.66
C GLN A 164 -10.60 -15.28 4.03
N ILE A 165 -10.50 -13.94 4.04
CA ILE A 165 -10.59 -13.14 5.27
C ILE A 165 -11.93 -13.37 5.97
N GLN A 166 -13.04 -13.37 5.21
CA GLN A 166 -14.38 -13.64 5.73
C GLN A 166 -14.48 -14.98 6.47
N LYS A 167 -13.83 -16.03 5.96
CA LYS A 167 -13.83 -17.35 6.63
C LYS A 167 -13.14 -17.28 7.99
N VAL A 168 -11.96 -16.65 8.05
CA VAL A 168 -11.19 -16.51 9.30
C VAL A 168 -11.93 -15.66 10.33
N LEU A 169 -12.53 -14.54 9.89
CA LEU A 169 -13.33 -13.69 10.77
C LEU A 169 -14.56 -14.43 11.31
N LYS A 170 -15.27 -15.17 10.46
CA LYS A 170 -16.44 -15.96 10.87
C LYS A 170 -16.09 -17.05 11.88
N ALA A 171 -14.89 -17.64 11.79
CA ALA A 171 -14.43 -18.60 12.78
C ALA A 171 -14.16 -17.95 14.15
N GLY A 172 -13.71 -16.69 14.18
CA GLY A 172 -13.54 -15.89 15.39
C GLY A 172 -12.44 -16.37 16.35
N LYS A 173 -11.49 -17.19 15.85
CA LYS A 173 -10.47 -17.86 16.67
C LYS A 173 -9.09 -17.21 16.65
N LYS A 174 -8.82 -16.39 15.64
CA LYS A 174 -7.47 -15.90 15.33
C LYS A 174 -7.48 -14.37 15.26
N PRO A 175 -6.50 -13.67 15.86
CA PRO A 175 -6.32 -12.25 15.62
C PRO A 175 -6.02 -11.98 14.14
N VAL A 176 -6.64 -10.94 13.59
CA VAL A 176 -6.46 -10.48 12.22
C VAL A 176 -5.98 -9.04 12.24
N PHE A 177 -4.96 -8.72 11.45
CA PHE A 177 -4.41 -7.37 11.35
C PHE A 177 -4.18 -6.97 9.90
N GLY A 178 -4.82 -5.89 9.45
CA GLY A 178 -4.69 -5.34 8.11
C GLY A 178 -4.00 -3.98 8.10
N ILE A 179 -3.11 -3.73 7.12
CA ILE A 179 -2.45 -2.44 6.91
C ILE A 179 -2.80 -1.88 5.54
N CYS A 180 -3.23 -0.61 5.47
CA CYS A 180 -3.50 0.10 4.21
C CYS A 180 -4.53 -0.64 3.34
N LEU A 181 -4.10 -1.31 2.26
CA LEU A 181 -5.00 -2.17 1.48
C LEU A 181 -5.57 -3.31 2.34
N GLY A 182 -4.77 -3.90 3.23
CA GLY A 182 -5.25 -4.93 4.14
C GLY A 182 -6.35 -4.45 5.09
N HIS A 183 -6.29 -3.19 5.53
CA HIS A 183 -7.39 -2.55 6.28
C HIS A 183 -8.66 -2.46 5.43
N GLN A 184 -8.55 -2.01 4.18
CA GLN A 184 -9.68 -1.90 3.26
C GLN A 184 -10.31 -3.27 2.92
N LEU A 185 -9.47 -4.31 2.75
CA LEU A 185 -9.93 -5.68 2.50
C LEU A 185 -10.62 -6.27 3.73
N LEU A 186 -10.12 -5.98 4.93
CA LEU A 186 -10.78 -6.34 6.18
C LEU A 186 -12.15 -5.67 6.29
N ALA A 187 -12.23 -4.36 5.98
CA ALA A 187 -13.49 -3.60 5.94
C ALA A 187 -14.51 -4.26 5.01
N THR A 188 -14.05 -4.61 3.81
CA THR A 188 -14.90 -5.20 2.78
C THR A 188 -15.36 -6.60 3.21
N ALA A 189 -14.50 -7.35 3.91
CA ALA A 189 -14.86 -8.67 4.45
C ALA A 189 -15.98 -8.57 5.48
N VAL A 190 -16.01 -7.52 6.31
CA VAL A 190 -17.08 -7.29 7.30
C VAL A 190 -18.32 -6.61 6.73
N GLY A 191 -18.30 -6.22 5.44
CA GLY A 191 -19.46 -5.68 4.73
C GLY A 191 -19.43 -4.18 4.46
N CYS A 192 -18.34 -3.48 4.80
CA CYS A 192 -18.18 -2.07 4.49
C CYS A 192 -17.95 -1.83 3.00
N LYS A 193 -18.31 -0.64 2.54
CA LYS A 193 -17.94 -0.12 1.22
C LYS A 193 -16.63 0.66 1.29
N THR A 194 -15.94 0.69 0.17
CA THR A 194 -14.76 1.54 -0.04
C THR A 194 -15.02 2.49 -1.19
N TYR A 195 -14.43 3.69 -1.12
CA TYR A 195 -14.56 4.69 -2.18
C TYR A 195 -13.21 5.28 -2.57
N LYS A 196 -13.10 5.73 -3.82
CA LYS A 196 -11.91 6.41 -4.33
C LYS A 196 -11.90 7.85 -3.82
N MET A 197 -10.82 8.22 -3.13
CA MET A 197 -10.59 9.58 -2.65
C MET A 197 -10.23 10.49 -3.82
N LYS A 198 -10.47 11.80 -3.68
CA LYS A 198 -10.16 12.80 -4.72
C LYS A 198 -8.69 12.73 -5.16
N TYR A 199 -7.77 12.89 -4.21
CA TYR A 199 -6.32 12.83 -4.46
C TYR A 199 -5.56 11.97 -3.43
N GLY A 200 -6.27 11.27 -2.54
CA GLY A 200 -5.73 10.33 -1.55
C GLY A 200 -4.82 10.95 -0.48
N ASN A 201 -4.47 10.13 0.51
CA ASN A 201 -3.55 10.51 1.57
C ASN A 201 -2.16 9.93 1.28
N ARG A 202 -1.21 10.83 0.99
CA ARG A 202 0.16 10.48 0.56
C ARG A 202 1.17 11.41 1.23
N GLY A 203 1.86 10.90 2.23
CA GLY A 203 2.85 11.67 2.97
C GLY A 203 3.35 10.98 4.23
N HIS A 204 4.24 11.67 4.95
CA HIS A 204 4.83 11.21 6.22
C HIS A 204 4.38 12.04 7.42
N ASN A 205 3.44 12.97 7.22
CA ASN A 205 3.01 13.99 8.17
C ASN A 205 1.48 14.01 8.33
N LEU A 206 0.84 12.84 8.29
CA LEU A 206 -0.62 12.76 8.27
C LEU A 206 -1.12 12.48 9.70
N PRO A 207 -1.87 13.40 10.32
CA PRO A 207 -2.32 13.27 11.70
C PRO A 207 -3.52 12.32 11.80
N CYS A 208 -3.40 11.29 12.64
CA CYS A 208 -4.50 10.37 12.96
C CYS A 208 -4.85 10.46 14.44
N ILE A 209 -6.13 10.69 14.74
CA ILE A 209 -6.68 10.70 16.10
C ILE A 209 -7.09 9.27 16.46
N HIS A 210 -6.60 8.78 17.60
CA HIS A 210 -6.96 7.50 18.18
C HIS A 210 -8.18 7.64 19.08
N HIS A 211 -9.30 7.05 18.66
CA HIS A 211 -10.53 7.00 19.43
C HIS A 211 -10.34 6.27 20.76
N GLY A 212 -11.14 6.61 21.77
CA GLY A 212 -10.99 6.12 23.14
C GLY A 212 -9.87 6.78 23.96
N THR A 213 -8.79 7.27 23.33
CA THR A 213 -7.68 7.94 24.05
C THR A 213 -7.53 9.43 23.76
N GLY A 214 -8.06 9.92 22.63
CA GLY A 214 -7.90 11.31 22.18
C GLY A 214 -6.48 11.67 21.72
N ARG A 215 -5.56 10.71 21.66
CA ARG A 215 -4.17 10.94 21.23
C ARG A 215 -4.09 11.14 19.72
N CYS A 216 -3.24 12.06 19.28
CA CYS A 216 -2.91 12.26 17.88
C CYS A 216 -1.53 11.66 17.55
N PHE A 217 -1.43 10.95 16.43
CA PHE A 217 -0.20 10.35 15.93
C PHE A 217 0.11 10.87 14.52
N MET A 218 1.39 11.20 14.28
CA MET A 218 1.86 11.50 12.93
C MET A 218 2.16 10.19 12.20
N THR A 219 1.51 9.98 11.06
CA THR A 219 1.54 8.72 10.31
C THR A 219 2.11 8.90 8.91
N SER A 220 2.65 7.79 8.38
CA SER A 220 2.99 7.67 6.97
C SER A 220 1.88 6.95 6.25
N GLN A 221 1.27 7.59 5.26
CA GLN A 221 0.20 6.98 4.46
C GLN A 221 0.50 7.10 2.97
N ASN A 222 -0.06 6.17 2.20
CA ASN A 222 -0.01 6.16 0.75
C ASN A 222 -1.19 5.34 0.20
N HIS A 223 -2.41 5.88 0.30
CA HIS A 223 -3.61 5.25 -0.25
C HIS A 223 -4.48 6.26 -1.00
N GLY A 224 -5.15 5.78 -2.04
CA GLY A 224 -6.12 6.53 -2.84
C GLY A 224 -7.57 6.15 -2.58
N PHE A 225 -7.81 5.19 -1.69
CA PHE A 225 -9.13 4.68 -1.32
C PHE A 225 -9.30 4.78 0.20
N ALA A 226 -10.54 4.94 0.64
CA ALA A 226 -10.91 4.98 2.05
C ALA A 226 -12.13 4.10 2.31
N VAL A 227 -12.31 3.71 3.57
CA VAL A 227 -13.47 2.95 4.04
C VAL A 227 -14.60 3.93 4.36
N ASP A 228 -15.82 3.60 3.93
CA ASP A 228 -17.03 4.34 4.26
C ASP A 228 -17.57 3.89 5.64
N THR A 229 -17.36 4.72 6.65
CA THR A 229 -17.80 4.43 8.03
C THR A 229 -19.31 4.43 8.20
N GLU A 230 -20.08 5.02 7.28
CA GLU A 230 -21.54 4.96 7.32
C GLU A 230 -22.05 3.53 7.01
N THR A 231 -21.21 2.71 6.39
CA THR A 231 -21.51 1.31 6.06
C THR A 231 -20.96 0.31 7.07
N LEU A 232 -20.46 0.80 8.20
CA LEU A 232 -19.90 -0.02 9.26
C LEU A 232 -21.01 -0.82 9.98
N PRO A 233 -20.90 -2.15 10.12
CA PRO A 233 -21.84 -2.91 10.93
C PRO A 233 -21.73 -2.55 12.41
N LEU A 234 -22.82 -2.69 13.17
CA LEU A 234 -22.93 -2.29 14.57
C LEU A 234 -21.88 -2.90 15.52
N GLU A 235 -21.34 -4.06 15.18
CA GLU A 235 -20.34 -4.80 15.95
C GLU A 235 -18.93 -4.19 15.85
N TRP A 236 -18.73 -3.23 14.95
CA TRP A 236 -17.44 -2.65 14.63
C TRP A 236 -17.44 -1.14 14.88
N GLU A 237 -16.27 -0.61 15.24
CA GLU A 237 -16.10 0.82 15.49
C GLU A 237 -14.82 1.36 14.83
N PRO A 238 -14.83 2.63 14.38
CA PRO A 238 -13.61 3.30 13.94
C PRO A 238 -12.65 3.47 15.11
N LEU A 239 -11.38 3.13 14.89
CA LEU A 239 -10.29 3.24 15.86
C LEU A 239 -9.44 4.49 15.58
N PHE A 240 -9.26 4.84 14.31
CA PHE A 240 -8.51 6.02 13.89
C PHE A 240 -9.25 6.84 12.84
N THR A 241 -9.16 8.16 12.97
CA THR A 241 -9.67 9.13 11.99
C THR A 241 -8.61 10.16 11.66
N ASN A 242 -8.51 10.52 10.38
CA ASN A 242 -7.61 11.56 9.92
C ASN A 242 -8.07 12.94 10.42
N ALA A 243 -7.18 13.70 11.05
CA ALA A 243 -7.56 15.01 11.60
C ALA A 243 -7.73 16.12 10.54
N ASN A 244 -7.22 15.92 9.32
CA ASN A 244 -7.28 16.92 8.25
C ASN A 244 -8.58 16.82 7.43
N ASP A 245 -9.08 15.61 7.20
CA ASP A 245 -10.19 15.37 6.27
C ASP A 245 -11.28 14.42 6.80
N SER A 246 -11.19 14.01 8.07
CA SER A 246 -12.14 13.13 8.75
C SER A 246 -12.31 11.74 8.13
N THR A 247 -11.42 11.32 7.23
CA THR A 247 -11.49 9.98 6.64
C THR A 247 -11.06 8.90 7.64
N ASN A 248 -11.55 7.68 7.45
CA ASN A 248 -11.22 6.54 8.29
C ASN A 248 -9.78 6.05 8.05
N GLU A 249 -9.06 5.80 9.15
CA GLU A 249 -7.64 5.43 9.14
C GLU A 249 -7.34 4.17 9.97
N GLY A 250 -8.38 3.50 10.46
CA GLY A 250 -8.24 2.31 11.29
C GLY A 250 -9.52 1.99 12.06
N GLY A 251 -9.65 0.73 12.49
CA GLY A 251 -10.77 0.20 13.28
C GLY A 251 -11.95 -0.24 12.43
N ILE A 252 -12.02 -1.57 12.30
CA ILE A 252 -12.94 -2.45 11.57
C ILE A 252 -12.48 -3.88 11.79
#